data_AF-A0ABD7R140-F1
#
_entry.id   AF-A0ABD7R140-F1
#
_cell.length_a   1.000
_cell.length_b   1.000
_cell.length_c   1.000
_cell.angle_alpha   90.00
_cell.angle_beta   90.00
_cell.angle_gamma   90.00
#
_symmetry.space_group_name_H-M   'P 1'
#
loop_
_entity.id
_entity.type
_entity.pdbx_description
1 polymer ?
#
loop_
_entity_poly.entity_id
_entity_poly.type
_entity_poly.pdbx_seq_one_letter_code
_entity_poly.pdbx_strand_id
1 'polypeptide(L)'
;MPLDDERVLQEVGIYRYHHPLEDAAAYKERLKDIEARIAGLVRSGRAIERSNMFTFDNSLAKGRKMTDDLSKLMLRAYNAEADNSIRSLRAGNAETAKRRLEKSRDAIAKLGSMMEMRIAPAFHLLREEEIELTADWLMKKQEERERERDERAQLREERRVQQELDAERERLDKERALIQQTLAQLHRSGQSDADLEHRLLAIDDAIAQNDFRAANIRAGYVYVISNRGAFGPDVVKIGLTRRLEPLDRVSELSGASVPFRFDVHTIYFSEDAVTLETQLHRHFAARALNQANSRKEFFFATPAEVREVLLQKVGALLEFREDADATEYLQSVGAWPSRP
;
A
#
# COMPACT_ATOMS: atom_id res chain seq x y z
N MET A 1 -10.94 33.02 15.10
CA MET A 1 -12.28 32.89 15.73
C MET A 1 -12.27 33.75 17.00
N PRO A 2 -13.24 34.66 17.20
CA PRO A 2 -13.41 35.46 18.42
C PRO A 2 -13.54 34.57 19.68
N LEU A 3 -13.10 35.07 20.84
CA LEU A 3 -13.17 34.35 22.13
C LEU A 3 -14.61 33.98 22.54
N ASP A 4 -15.59 34.78 22.14
CA ASP A 4 -17.01 34.55 22.45
C ASP A 4 -17.58 33.35 21.66
N ASP A 5 -17.10 33.17 20.43
CA ASP A 5 -17.51 32.06 19.56
C ASP A 5 -17.01 30.72 20.11
N GLU A 6 -15.84 30.71 20.73
CA GLU A 6 -15.26 29.51 21.32
C GLU A 6 -16.07 29.03 22.53
N ARG A 7 -16.59 29.96 23.34
CA ARG A 7 -17.45 29.65 24.50
C ARG A 7 -18.77 29.02 24.06
N VAL A 8 -19.41 29.56 23.01
CA VAL A 8 -20.67 29.02 22.48
C VAL A 8 -20.50 27.59 21.96
N LEU A 9 -19.36 27.28 21.34
CA LEU A 9 -19.04 25.93 20.86
C LEU A 9 -18.76 24.95 22.00
N GLN A 10 -17.99 25.38 23.01
CA GLN A 10 -17.73 24.58 24.20
C GLN A 10 -19.02 24.26 24.98
N GLU A 11 -19.98 25.20 25.00
CA GLU A 11 -21.28 24.96 25.62
C GLU A 11 -22.05 23.80 24.99
N VAL A 12 -21.83 23.50 23.70
CA VAL A 12 -22.46 22.37 23.00
C VAL A 12 -21.51 21.19 22.81
N GLY A 13 -20.38 21.17 23.53
CA GLY A 13 -19.43 20.06 23.54
C GLY A 13 -18.51 20.01 22.33
N ILE A 14 -18.42 21.09 21.55
CA ILE A 14 -17.41 21.22 20.48
C ILE A 14 -16.18 21.88 21.11
N TYR A 15 -15.15 21.07 21.31
CA TYR A 15 -13.87 21.52 21.86
C TYR A 15 -12.84 21.62 20.75
N ARG A 16 -12.00 22.64 20.82
CA ARG A 16 -10.85 22.78 19.94
C ARG A 16 -9.75 21.82 20.39
N TYR A 17 -9.78 20.60 19.88
CA TYR A 17 -8.68 19.64 19.98
C TYR A 17 -7.81 19.71 18.73
N HIS A 18 -6.57 19.24 18.82
CA HIS A 18 -5.66 19.08 17.66
C HIS A 18 -6.31 18.14 16.65
N HIS A 19 -6.94 18.70 15.61
CA HIS A 19 -7.59 17.91 14.57
C HIS A 19 -6.52 17.27 13.68
N PRO A 20 -6.67 16.00 13.24
CA PRO A 20 -5.65 15.32 12.41
C PRO A 20 -5.25 16.07 11.13
N LEU A 21 -6.10 16.99 10.64
CA LEU A 21 -5.91 17.77 9.42
C LEU A 21 -5.28 19.15 9.65
N GLU A 22 -5.03 19.60 10.89
CA GLU A 22 -4.50 20.95 11.16
C GLU A 22 -3.14 21.22 10.50
N ASP A 23 -2.36 20.16 10.36
CA ASP A 23 -1.02 20.14 9.75
C ASP A 23 -1.07 19.75 8.26
N ALA A 24 -2.24 19.38 7.74
CA ALA A 24 -2.43 18.95 6.36
C ALA A 24 -2.83 20.15 5.47
N ALA A 25 -1.84 20.82 4.88
CA ALA A 25 -2.02 22.05 4.10
C ALA A 25 -3.15 22.00 3.05
N ALA A 26 -3.30 20.87 2.34
CA ALA A 26 -4.32 20.70 1.30
C ALA A 26 -5.76 20.54 1.85
N TYR A 27 -5.91 20.15 3.12
CA TYR A 27 -7.20 19.85 3.76
C TYR A 27 -7.63 20.93 4.76
N LYS A 28 -6.66 21.73 5.24
CA LYS A 28 -6.84 22.76 6.27
C LYS A 28 -7.91 23.79 5.92
N GLU A 29 -7.91 24.32 4.70
CA GLU A 29 -8.89 25.34 4.30
C GLU A 29 -10.32 24.78 4.22
N ARG A 30 -10.47 23.52 3.78
CA ARG A 30 -11.78 22.87 3.72
C ARG A 30 -12.29 22.49 5.11
N LEU A 31 -11.40 22.07 6.02
CA LEU A 31 -11.76 21.86 7.42
C LEU A 31 -12.24 23.17 8.07
N LYS A 32 -11.51 24.28 7.87
CA LYS A 32 -11.92 25.59 8.39
C LYS A 32 -13.29 26.03 7.88
N ASP A 33 -13.62 25.78 6.62
CA ASP A 33 -14.95 26.06 6.07
C ASP A 33 -16.04 25.25 6.78
N ILE A 34 -15.81 23.95 6.95
CA ILE A 34 -16.74 23.07 7.68
C ILE A 34 -16.92 23.55 9.14
N GLU A 35 -15.83 23.83 9.84
CA GLU A 35 -15.85 24.35 11.22
C GLU A 35 -16.63 25.68 11.31
N ALA A 36 -16.43 26.59 10.34
CA ALA A 36 -17.16 27.86 10.29
C ALA A 36 -18.67 27.66 10.04
N ARG A 37 -19.05 26.74 9.14
CA ARG A 37 -20.45 26.38 8.86
C ARG A 37 -21.12 25.73 10.08
N ILE A 38 -20.41 24.82 10.76
CA ILE A 38 -20.84 24.21 12.03
C ILE A 38 -21.09 25.30 13.08
N ALA A 39 -20.12 26.20 13.27
CA ALA A 39 -20.25 27.29 14.23
C ALA A 39 -21.41 28.24 13.93
N GLY A 40 -21.65 28.53 12.65
CA GLY A 40 -22.80 29.32 12.22
C GLY A 40 -24.14 28.67 12.56
N LEU A 41 -24.28 27.35 12.40
CA LEU A 41 -25.50 26.62 12.75
C LEU A 41 -25.73 26.55 14.26
N VAL A 42 -24.67 26.35 15.05
CA VAL A 42 -24.76 26.36 16.52
C VAL A 42 -25.16 27.75 17.01
N ARG A 43 -24.50 28.82 16.53
CA ARG A 43 -24.78 30.20 16.95
C ARG A 43 -26.18 30.66 16.59
N SER A 44 -26.67 30.26 15.42
CA SER A 44 -28.03 30.59 14.98
C SER A 44 -29.11 29.71 15.62
N GLY A 45 -28.75 28.74 16.47
CA GLY A 45 -29.70 27.82 17.10
C GLY A 45 -30.36 26.85 16.11
N ARG A 46 -29.78 26.66 14.92
CA ARG A 46 -30.33 25.83 13.83
C ARG A 46 -29.70 24.44 13.76
N ALA A 47 -28.79 24.09 14.67
CA ALA A 47 -28.20 22.76 14.75
C ALA A 47 -29.19 21.68 15.26
N ILE A 48 -30.23 22.10 15.98
CA ILE A 48 -31.36 21.27 16.41
C ILE A 48 -32.64 21.82 15.77
N GLU A 49 -33.40 20.97 15.11
CA GLU A 49 -34.78 21.26 14.73
C GLU A 49 -35.69 20.99 15.93
N ARG A 50 -36.58 21.94 16.24
CA ARG A 50 -37.46 21.89 17.41
C ARG A 50 -38.75 22.67 17.18
N SER A 51 -39.83 22.30 17.86
CA SER A 51 -41.08 23.06 17.87
C SER A 51 -41.01 24.24 18.84
N ASN A 52 -41.53 25.41 18.43
CA ASN A 52 -41.58 26.61 19.28
C ASN A 52 -42.87 26.72 20.13
N MET A 53 -43.76 25.73 20.04
CA MET A 53 -45.09 25.77 20.65
C MET A 53 -45.16 25.07 22.00
N PHE A 54 -44.06 24.48 22.47
CA PHE A 54 -44.01 23.79 23.75
C PHE A 54 -44.14 24.76 24.95
N THR A 55 -45.07 24.48 25.85
CA THR A 55 -45.27 25.22 27.10
C THR A 55 -44.89 24.36 28.30
N PHE A 56 -44.23 24.97 29.29
CA PHE A 56 -43.94 24.33 30.59
C PHE A 56 -44.56 25.17 31.71
N ASP A 57 -45.31 24.56 32.63
CA ASP A 57 -46.15 25.26 33.61
C ASP A 57 -47.04 26.37 32.99
N ASN A 58 -47.70 26.09 31.86
CA ASN A 58 -48.48 27.07 31.10
C ASN A 58 -47.68 28.32 30.66
N SER A 59 -46.34 28.24 30.62
CA SER A 59 -45.46 29.33 30.20
C SER A 59 -44.66 28.93 28.97
N LEU A 60 -44.84 29.68 27.88
CA LEU A 60 -44.01 29.58 26.69
C LEU A 60 -42.55 29.96 26.97
N ALA A 61 -42.31 30.93 27.86
CA ALA A 61 -40.95 31.36 28.20
C ALA A 61 -40.17 30.26 28.94
N LYS A 62 -40.82 29.58 29.90
CA LYS A 62 -40.24 28.41 30.57
C LYS A 62 -40.03 27.25 29.60
N GLY A 63 -40.99 27.00 28.70
CA GLY A 63 -40.88 25.97 27.67
C GLY A 63 -39.69 26.21 26.73
N ARG A 64 -39.49 27.45 26.26
CA ARG A 64 -38.33 27.83 25.45
C ARG A 64 -37.01 27.57 26.17
N LYS A 65 -36.89 28.00 27.44
CA LYS A 65 -35.69 27.77 28.25
C LYS A 65 -35.37 26.28 28.40
N MET A 66 -36.37 25.47 28.73
CA MET A 66 -36.20 24.01 28.84
C MET A 66 -35.75 23.38 27.52
N THR A 67 -36.34 23.82 26.40
CA THR A 67 -36.00 23.36 25.06
C THR A 67 -34.56 23.77 24.68
N ASP A 68 -34.12 24.98 25.06
CA ASP A 68 -32.74 25.45 24.88
C ASP A 68 -31.75 24.58 25.65
N ASP A 69 -32.00 24.33 26.93
CA ASP A 69 -31.13 23.51 27.78
C ASP A 69 -31.03 22.06 27.26
N LEU A 70 -32.16 21.48 26.84
CA LEU A 70 -32.18 20.14 26.24
C LEU A 70 -31.48 20.12 24.87
N SER A 71 -31.62 21.17 24.05
CA SER A 71 -30.91 21.30 22.77
C SER A 71 -29.40 21.27 22.99
N LYS A 72 -28.88 21.98 24.01
CA LYS A 72 -27.45 21.97 24.36
C LYS A 72 -26.98 20.57 24.78
N LEU A 73 -27.78 19.85 25.58
CA LEU A 73 -27.44 18.49 26.02
C LEU A 73 -27.44 17.48 24.86
N MET A 74 -28.42 17.57 23.96
CA MET A 74 -28.48 16.75 22.74
C MET A 74 -27.26 17.01 21.85
N LEU A 75 -26.89 18.27 21.63
CA LEU A 75 -25.71 18.62 20.84
C LEU A 75 -24.42 18.12 21.51
N ARG A 76 -24.27 18.24 22.84
CA ARG A 76 -23.11 17.68 23.56
C ARG A 76 -22.97 16.19 23.33
N ALA A 77 -24.05 15.43 23.47
CA ALA A 77 -24.05 13.99 23.28
C ALA A 77 -23.70 13.62 21.83
N TYR A 78 -24.29 14.31 20.85
CA TYR A 78 -24.03 14.09 19.44
C TYR A 78 -22.59 14.43 19.05
N ASN A 79 -22.08 15.59 19.49
CA ASN A 79 -20.73 16.05 19.18
C ASN A 79 -19.68 15.15 19.80
N ALA A 80 -19.90 14.64 21.02
CA ALA A 80 -19.02 13.64 21.64
C ALA A 80 -18.90 12.38 20.78
N GLU A 81 -19.99 11.88 20.20
CA GLU A 81 -19.95 10.72 19.31
C GLU A 81 -19.24 11.03 17.98
N ALA A 82 -19.48 12.21 17.42
CA ALA A 82 -18.82 12.64 16.19
C ALA A 82 -17.30 12.82 16.39
N ASP A 83 -16.87 13.43 17.50
CA ASP A 83 -15.45 13.59 17.85
C ASP A 83 -14.78 12.24 18.08
N ASN A 84 -15.45 11.34 18.81
CA ASN A 84 -14.99 9.97 18.96
C ASN A 84 -14.87 9.27 17.60
N SER A 85 -15.78 9.58 16.68
CA SER A 85 -15.78 9.02 15.34
C SER A 85 -14.58 9.45 14.51
N ILE A 86 -14.23 10.73 14.57
CA ILE A 86 -13.05 11.28 13.91
C ILE A 86 -11.76 10.74 14.56
N ARG A 87 -11.69 10.68 15.89
CA ARG A 87 -10.49 10.18 16.62
C ARG A 87 -10.19 8.71 16.37
N SER A 88 -11.23 7.89 16.23
CA SER A 88 -11.11 6.44 16.00
C SER A 88 -11.07 6.07 14.51
N LEU A 89 -11.10 7.05 13.61
CA LEU A 89 -11.15 6.85 12.17
C LEU A 89 -9.85 6.19 11.67
N ARG A 90 -9.99 5.28 10.70
CA ARG A 90 -8.90 4.61 10.01
C ARG A 90 -9.12 4.76 8.50
N ALA A 91 -8.06 4.64 7.72
CA ALA A 91 -8.19 4.63 6.26
C ALA A 91 -9.21 3.55 5.82
N GLY A 92 -10.16 3.94 4.97
CA GLY A 92 -11.19 3.06 4.41
C GLY A 92 -12.37 2.70 5.32
N ASN A 93 -12.50 3.27 6.54
CA ASN A 93 -13.60 2.96 7.45
C ASN A 93 -14.67 4.06 7.61
N ALA A 94 -14.69 5.06 6.71
CA ALA A 94 -15.59 6.20 6.75
C ALA A 94 -17.07 5.82 6.89
N GLU A 95 -17.53 4.85 6.10
CA GLU A 95 -18.91 4.36 6.13
C GLU A 95 -19.33 3.80 7.50
N THR A 96 -18.42 3.11 8.18
CA THR A 96 -18.68 2.61 9.54
C THR A 96 -18.80 3.77 10.53
N ALA A 97 -17.96 4.80 10.41
CA ALA A 97 -18.04 5.99 11.24
C ALA A 97 -19.33 6.79 11.00
N LYS A 98 -19.73 7.00 9.74
CA LYS A 98 -21.02 7.64 9.40
C LYS A 98 -22.21 6.87 9.96
N ARG A 99 -22.25 5.54 9.79
CA ARG A 99 -23.32 4.69 10.35
C ARG A 99 -23.42 4.80 11.88
N ARG A 100 -22.29 4.94 12.58
CA ARG A 100 -22.29 5.15 14.03
C ARG A 100 -22.85 6.51 14.40
N LEU A 101 -22.47 7.55 13.65
CA LEU A 101 -23.00 8.90 13.83
C LEU A 101 -24.50 8.98 13.54
N GLU A 102 -24.97 8.31 12.49
CA GLU A 102 -26.38 8.17 12.14
C GLU A 102 -27.19 7.51 13.25
N LYS A 103 -26.69 6.40 13.81
CA LYS A 103 -27.33 5.74 14.96
C LYS A 103 -27.44 6.66 16.17
N SER A 104 -26.43 7.50 16.41
CA SER A 104 -26.47 8.51 17.48
C SER A 104 -27.54 9.57 17.19
N ARG A 105 -27.63 10.04 15.95
CA ARG A 105 -28.67 10.96 15.47
C ARG A 105 -30.07 10.40 15.73
N ASP A 106 -30.30 9.15 15.35
CA ASP A 106 -31.60 8.48 15.49
C ASP A 106 -31.96 8.22 16.95
N ALA A 107 -30.99 7.82 17.77
CA ALA A 107 -31.19 7.65 19.21
C ALA A 107 -31.59 8.97 19.88
N ILE A 108 -30.91 10.07 19.52
CA ILE A 108 -31.22 11.41 20.00
C ILE A 108 -32.61 11.86 19.55
N ALA A 109 -32.99 11.62 18.28
CA ALA A 109 -34.32 11.94 17.77
C ALA A 109 -35.42 11.14 18.49
N LYS A 110 -35.17 9.86 18.81
CA LYS A 110 -36.10 9.02 19.57
C LYS A 110 -36.33 9.57 20.98
N LEU A 111 -35.26 9.97 21.68
CA LEU A 111 -35.34 10.60 23.00
C LEU A 111 -36.02 11.98 22.97
N GLY A 112 -35.81 12.74 21.90
CA GLY A 112 -36.39 14.07 21.67
C GLY A 112 -37.81 14.07 21.08
N SER A 113 -38.38 12.90 20.78
CA SER A 113 -39.62 12.77 19.99
C SER A 113 -40.83 13.49 20.58
N MET A 114 -41.01 13.48 21.91
CA MET A 114 -42.12 14.18 22.58
C MET A 114 -42.12 15.69 22.35
N MET A 115 -40.94 16.28 22.11
CA MET A 115 -40.78 17.72 21.85
C MET A 115 -40.49 18.01 20.38
N GLU A 116 -40.62 16.99 19.51
CA GLU A 116 -40.30 17.04 18.09
C GLU A 116 -38.87 17.54 17.83
N MET A 117 -37.93 17.19 18.73
CA MET A 117 -36.55 17.64 18.66
C MET A 117 -35.67 16.62 17.96
N ARG A 118 -34.85 17.08 17.02
CA ARG A 118 -33.86 16.24 16.32
C ARG A 118 -32.65 17.05 15.87
N ILE A 119 -31.53 16.37 15.62
CA ILE A 119 -30.39 17.00 14.95
C ILE A 119 -30.82 17.47 13.56
N ALA A 120 -30.52 18.70 13.20
CA ALA A 120 -30.86 19.24 11.89
C ALA A 120 -30.09 18.47 10.78
N PRO A 121 -30.74 18.10 9.66
CA PRO A 121 -30.07 17.39 8.57
C PRO A 121 -28.83 18.12 8.04
N ALA A 122 -28.90 19.46 7.92
CA ALA A 122 -27.78 20.29 7.50
C ALA A 122 -26.58 20.24 8.45
N PHE A 123 -26.83 20.13 9.77
CA PHE A 123 -25.76 19.99 10.76
C PHE A 123 -25.15 18.59 10.73
N HIS A 124 -25.98 17.57 10.55
CA HIS A 124 -25.53 16.19 10.41
C HIS A 124 -24.63 16.01 9.18
N LEU A 125 -25.06 16.53 8.02
CA LEU A 125 -24.29 16.48 6.76
C LEU A 125 -22.90 17.11 6.92
N LEU A 126 -22.77 18.24 7.64
CA LEU A 126 -21.46 18.85 7.91
C LEU A 126 -20.51 17.94 8.69
N ARG A 127 -21.04 17.17 9.65
CA ARG A 127 -20.22 16.22 10.43
C ARG A 127 -19.88 14.98 9.61
N GLU A 128 -20.74 14.58 8.66
CA GLU A 128 -20.38 13.56 7.68
C GLU A 128 -19.30 14.06 6.69
N GLU A 129 -19.41 15.30 6.21
CA GLU A 129 -18.39 15.95 5.37
C GLU A 129 -17.02 15.98 6.07
N GLU A 130 -16.98 16.25 7.39
CA GLU A 130 -15.77 16.23 8.20
C GLU A 130 -15.15 14.83 8.33
N ILE A 131 -15.98 13.80 8.55
CA ILE A 131 -15.56 12.40 8.59
C ILE A 131 -14.94 12.00 7.26
N GLU A 132 -15.59 12.34 6.14
CA GLU A 132 -15.10 12.06 4.79
C GLU A 132 -13.77 12.74 4.51
N LEU A 133 -13.69 14.05 4.82
CA LEU A 133 -12.46 14.82 4.62
C LEU A 133 -11.29 14.22 5.41
N THR A 134 -11.56 13.74 6.62
CA THR A 134 -10.56 13.08 7.46
C THR A 134 -10.17 11.71 6.91
N ALA A 135 -11.14 10.94 6.40
CA ALA A 135 -10.90 9.64 5.78
C ALA A 135 -10.03 9.77 4.52
N ASP A 136 -10.33 10.72 3.65
CA ASP A 136 -9.58 11.01 2.42
C ASP A 136 -8.11 11.32 2.73
N TRP A 137 -7.87 12.15 3.74
CA TRP A 137 -6.51 12.45 4.17
C TRP A 137 -5.79 11.23 4.76
N LEU A 138 -6.47 10.42 5.58
CA LEU A 138 -5.89 9.19 6.14
C LEU A 138 -5.51 8.20 5.02
N MET A 139 -6.36 8.06 4.00
CA MET A 139 -6.07 7.23 2.82
C MET A 139 -4.85 7.78 2.07
N LYS A 140 -4.82 9.07 1.78
CA LYS A 140 -3.69 9.70 1.07
C LYS A 140 -2.38 9.58 1.84
N LYS A 141 -2.40 9.77 3.17
CA LYS A 141 -1.24 9.58 4.04
C LYS A 141 -0.76 8.12 4.07
N GLN A 142 -1.69 7.17 4.02
CA GLN A 142 -1.35 5.75 3.91
C GLN A 142 -0.67 5.47 2.56
N GLU A 143 -1.23 5.96 1.46
CA GLU A 143 -0.66 5.80 0.12
C GLU A 143 0.75 6.42 0.03
N GLU A 144 0.96 7.63 0.55
CA GLU A 144 2.27 8.28 0.59
C GLU A 144 3.28 7.44 1.38
N ARG A 145 2.89 6.94 2.56
CA ARG A 145 3.74 6.07 3.37
C ARG A 145 4.07 4.74 2.68
N GLU A 146 3.13 4.17 1.93
CA GLU A 146 3.36 2.96 1.14
C GLU A 146 4.32 3.25 -0.02
N ARG A 147 4.16 4.37 -0.73
CA ARG A 147 5.07 4.82 -1.80
C ARG A 147 6.49 5.02 -1.28
N GLU A 148 6.67 5.74 -0.17
CA GLU A 148 7.98 5.94 0.47
C GLU A 148 8.64 4.61 0.86
N ARG A 149 7.86 3.65 1.38
CA ARG A 149 8.36 2.33 1.74
C ARG A 149 8.84 1.55 0.51
N ASP A 150 8.06 1.58 -0.57
CA ASP A 150 8.37 0.91 -1.82
C ASP A 150 9.61 1.55 -2.48
N GLU A 151 9.70 2.89 -2.54
CA GLU A 151 10.87 3.62 -3.06
C GLU A 151 12.13 3.31 -2.24
N ARG A 152 12.02 3.33 -0.91
CA ARG A 152 13.15 2.97 -0.04
C ARG A 152 13.56 1.51 -0.22
N ALA A 153 12.63 0.61 -0.54
CA ALA A 153 12.93 -0.79 -0.83
C ALA A 153 13.64 -0.93 -2.20
N GLN A 154 13.17 -0.23 -3.23
CA GLN A 154 13.80 -0.17 -4.55
C GLN A 154 15.23 0.36 -4.45
N LEU A 155 15.45 1.48 -3.75
CA LEU A 155 16.79 2.05 -3.57
C LEU A 155 17.74 1.10 -2.81
N ARG A 156 17.23 0.35 -1.83
CA ARG A 156 18.05 -0.67 -1.14
C ARG A 156 18.43 -1.80 -2.08
N GLU A 157 17.51 -2.25 -2.92
CA GLU A 157 17.76 -3.30 -3.89
C GLU A 157 18.77 -2.87 -4.96
N GLU A 158 18.62 -1.66 -5.50
CA GLU A 158 19.57 -1.09 -6.47
C GLU A 158 20.98 -0.98 -5.89
N ARG A 159 21.11 -0.55 -4.63
CA ARG A 159 22.40 -0.51 -3.94
C ARG A 159 23.02 -1.89 -3.77
N ARG A 160 22.23 -2.92 -3.46
CA ARG A 160 22.72 -4.30 -3.35
C ARG A 160 23.20 -4.82 -4.69
N VAL A 161 22.43 -4.61 -5.76
CA VAL A 161 22.83 -4.97 -7.12
C VAL A 161 24.15 -4.28 -7.50
N GLN A 162 24.28 -2.98 -7.21
CA GLN A 162 25.53 -2.27 -7.51
C GLN A 162 26.71 -2.86 -6.73
N GLN A 163 26.54 -3.12 -5.43
CA GLN A 163 27.58 -3.72 -4.60
C GLN A 163 27.99 -5.12 -5.10
N GLU A 164 27.04 -5.94 -5.54
CA GLU A 164 27.32 -7.24 -6.13
C GLU A 164 28.11 -7.13 -7.44
N LEU A 165 27.70 -6.23 -8.34
CA LEU A 165 28.40 -6.00 -9.59
C LEU A 165 29.83 -5.52 -9.36
N ASP A 166 30.03 -4.55 -8.46
CA ASP A 166 31.34 -4.00 -8.11
C ASP A 166 32.24 -5.08 -7.47
N ALA A 167 31.71 -5.86 -6.53
CA ALA A 167 32.47 -6.93 -5.87
C ALA A 167 32.87 -8.04 -6.84
N GLU A 168 31.96 -8.42 -7.74
CA GLU A 168 32.24 -9.40 -8.78
C GLU A 168 33.28 -8.87 -9.78
N ARG A 169 33.19 -7.60 -10.16
CA ARG A 169 34.17 -6.96 -11.04
C ARG A 169 35.57 -6.98 -10.42
N GLU A 170 35.69 -6.65 -9.14
CA GLU A 170 36.95 -6.69 -8.39
C GLU A 170 37.52 -8.11 -8.30
N ARG A 171 36.65 -9.11 -8.09
CA ARG A 171 37.03 -10.53 -8.06
C ARG A 171 37.62 -10.96 -9.41
N LEU A 172 36.92 -10.64 -10.50
CA LEU A 172 37.36 -10.96 -11.86
C LEU A 172 38.67 -10.26 -12.23
N ASP A 173 38.86 -8.99 -11.86
CA ASP A 173 40.12 -8.27 -12.10
C ASP A 173 41.32 -8.90 -11.39
N LYS A 174 41.13 -9.32 -10.13
CA LYS A 174 42.18 -10.01 -9.36
C LYS A 174 42.54 -11.36 -10.00
N GLU A 175 41.54 -12.13 -10.41
CA GLU A 175 41.76 -13.43 -11.08
C GLU A 175 42.46 -13.25 -12.43
N ARG A 176 42.01 -12.28 -13.22
CA ARG A 176 42.61 -11.89 -14.49
C ARG A 176 44.08 -11.51 -14.34
N ALA A 177 44.40 -10.64 -13.38
CA ALA A 177 45.77 -10.19 -13.13
C ALA A 177 46.70 -11.35 -12.73
N LEU A 178 46.21 -12.27 -11.89
CA LEU A 178 46.94 -13.46 -11.49
C LEU A 178 47.27 -14.36 -12.70
N ILE A 179 46.27 -14.68 -13.53
CA ILE A 179 46.46 -15.54 -14.70
C ILE A 179 47.40 -14.87 -15.72
N GLN A 180 47.27 -13.57 -15.94
CA GLN A 180 48.17 -12.82 -16.81
C GLN A 180 49.63 -12.85 -16.32
N GLN A 181 49.84 -12.72 -15.01
CA GLN A 181 51.18 -12.82 -14.43
C GLN A 181 51.77 -14.22 -14.61
N THR A 182 50.97 -15.28 -14.40
CA THR A 182 51.39 -16.67 -14.59
C THR A 182 51.73 -16.96 -16.05
N LEU A 183 50.88 -16.56 -17.00
CA LEU A 183 51.14 -16.70 -18.43
C LEU A 183 52.41 -15.95 -18.87
N ALA A 184 52.62 -14.73 -18.38
CA ALA A 184 53.83 -13.96 -18.66
C ALA A 184 55.11 -14.62 -18.09
N GLN A 185 55.00 -15.38 -16.99
CA GLN A 185 56.11 -16.17 -16.46
C GLN A 185 56.37 -17.42 -17.33
N LEU A 186 55.34 -18.15 -17.72
CA LEU A 186 55.43 -19.33 -18.59
C LEU A 186 56.03 -18.98 -19.96
N HIS A 187 55.60 -17.87 -20.56
CA HIS A 187 56.14 -17.37 -21.83
C HIS A 187 57.64 -17.05 -21.73
N ARG A 188 58.10 -16.49 -20.58
CA ARG A 188 59.53 -16.22 -20.36
C ARG A 188 60.35 -17.50 -20.23
N SER A 189 59.76 -18.60 -19.75
CA SER A 189 60.39 -19.93 -19.73
C SER A 189 60.20 -20.73 -21.04
N GLY A 190 59.59 -20.14 -22.07
CA GLY A 190 59.34 -20.82 -23.36
C GLY A 190 58.26 -21.91 -23.29
N GLN A 191 57.42 -21.88 -22.25
CA GLN A 191 56.29 -22.79 -22.06
C GLN A 191 54.98 -22.06 -22.38
N SER A 192 53.96 -22.78 -22.86
CA SER A 192 52.60 -22.28 -23.10
C SER A 192 51.61 -23.21 -22.37
N ASP A 193 50.49 -22.64 -21.95
CA ASP A 193 49.42 -23.35 -21.27
C ASP A 193 48.08 -22.88 -21.85
N ALA A 194 47.56 -23.67 -22.79
CA ALA A 194 46.34 -23.37 -23.52
C ALA A 194 45.10 -23.34 -22.59
N ASP A 195 45.12 -24.08 -21.48
CA ASP A 195 44.00 -24.09 -20.52
C ASP A 195 43.96 -22.77 -19.75
N LEU A 196 45.12 -22.23 -19.37
CA LEU A 196 45.22 -20.90 -18.76
C LEU A 196 44.81 -19.79 -19.73
N GLU A 197 45.17 -19.89 -21.01
CA GLU A 197 44.74 -18.95 -22.06
C GLU A 197 43.22 -18.99 -22.27
N HIS A 198 42.62 -20.18 -22.32
CA HIS A 198 41.17 -20.33 -22.42
C HIS A 198 40.44 -19.77 -21.19
N ARG A 199 41.00 -19.99 -19.99
CA ARG A 199 40.46 -19.41 -18.75
C ARG A 199 40.54 -17.89 -18.74
N LEU A 200 41.61 -17.30 -19.28
CA LEU A 200 41.72 -15.85 -19.41
C LEU A 200 40.61 -15.28 -20.31
N LEU A 201 40.35 -15.91 -21.45
CA LEU A 201 39.26 -15.52 -22.35
C LEU A 201 37.89 -15.61 -21.66
N ALA A 202 37.63 -16.68 -20.92
CA ALA A 202 36.38 -16.83 -20.17
C ALA A 202 36.20 -15.73 -19.11
N ILE A 203 37.29 -15.28 -18.47
CA ILE A 203 37.26 -14.17 -17.52
C ILE A 203 37.04 -12.84 -18.22
N ASP A 204 37.68 -12.60 -19.37
CA ASP A 204 37.47 -11.39 -20.17
C ASP A 204 36.00 -11.28 -20.63
N ASP A 205 35.38 -12.40 -21.03
CA ASP A 205 33.96 -12.46 -21.37
C ASP A 205 33.06 -12.19 -20.15
N ALA A 206 33.39 -12.77 -18.98
CA ALA A 206 32.65 -12.53 -17.74
C ALA A 206 32.72 -11.06 -17.30
N ILE A 207 33.88 -10.42 -17.47
CA ILE A 207 34.08 -8.99 -17.23
C ILE A 207 33.20 -8.17 -18.17
N ALA A 208 33.22 -8.47 -19.47
CA ALA A 208 32.42 -7.76 -20.45
C ALA A 208 30.91 -7.88 -20.14
N GLN A 209 30.45 -9.05 -19.68
CA GLN A 209 29.07 -9.25 -19.26
C GLN A 209 28.73 -8.47 -17.99
N ASN A 210 29.62 -8.44 -16.99
CA ASN A 210 29.41 -7.64 -15.77
C ASN A 210 29.34 -6.14 -16.10
N ASP A 211 30.29 -5.63 -16.90
CA ASP A 211 30.34 -4.23 -17.34
C ASP A 211 29.09 -3.86 -18.15
N PHE A 212 28.62 -4.75 -19.04
CA PHE A 212 27.37 -4.56 -19.76
C PHE A 212 26.18 -4.42 -18.82
N ARG A 213 26.08 -5.27 -17.79
CA ARG A 213 24.98 -5.22 -16.81
C ARG A 213 25.07 -4.00 -15.89
N ALA A 214 26.27 -3.54 -15.56
CA ALA A 214 26.48 -2.30 -14.81
C ALA A 214 26.09 -1.06 -15.62
N ALA A 215 26.42 -1.04 -16.92
CA ALA A 215 26.10 0.07 -17.82
C ALA A 215 24.63 0.09 -18.26
N ASN A 216 24.02 -1.08 -18.48
CA ASN A 216 22.65 -1.21 -18.94
C ASN A 216 21.70 -1.51 -17.77
N ILE A 217 21.13 -0.46 -17.17
CA ILE A 217 20.15 -0.57 -16.07
C ILE A 217 18.85 -1.28 -16.46
N ARG A 218 18.61 -1.54 -17.75
CA ARG A 218 17.44 -2.26 -18.24
C ARG A 218 17.67 -3.77 -18.37
N ALA A 219 18.93 -4.20 -18.38
CA ALA A 219 19.29 -5.60 -18.45
C ALA A 219 19.05 -6.30 -17.10
N GLY A 220 18.57 -7.54 -17.16
CA GLY A 220 18.31 -8.35 -15.98
C GLY A 220 17.53 -9.61 -16.30
N TYR A 221 16.98 -10.21 -15.25
CA TYR A 221 16.18 -11.42 -15.36
C TYR A 221 14.72 -11.12 -15.06
N VAL A 222 13.82 -11.53 -15.96
CA VAL A 222 12.39 -11.64 -15.67
C VAL A 222 12.15 -13.03 -15.11
N TYR A 223 11.55 -13.11 -13.92
CA TYR A 223 11.18 -14.37 -13.29
C TYR A 223 9.68 -14.52 -13.18
N VAL A 224 9.22 -15.77 -13.29
CA VAL A 224 7.85 -16.18 -13.03
C VAL A 224 7.87 -17.21 -11.92
N ILE A 225 7.19 -16.92 -10.83
CA ILE A 225 7.15 -17.78 -9.64
C ILE A 225 5.73 -17.92 -9.13
N SER A 226 5.41 -19.03 -8.48
CA SER A 226 4.11 -19.24 -7.83
C SER A 226 4.27 -19.77 -6.41
N ASN A 227 3.23 -19.62 -5.60
CA ASN A 227 3.19 -20.19 -4.26
C ASN A 227 1.78 -20.65 -3.97
N ARG A 228 1.52 -21.91 -4.30
CA ARG A 228 0.19 -22.53 -4.19
C ARG A 228 -0.37 -22.46 -2.76
N GLY A 229 0.48 -22.67 -1.77
CA GLY A 229 0.04 -22.70 -0.38
C GLY A 229 -0.31 -21.33 0.20
N ALA A 230 0.29 -20.25 -0.33
CA ALA A 230 0.00 -18.87 0.10
C ALA A 230 -1.12 -18.22 -0.71
N PHE A 231 -1.14 -18.43 -2.04
CA PHE A 231 -2.01 -17.67 -2.95
C PHE A 231 -3.00 -18.52 -3.76
N GLY A 232 -2.88 -19.85 -3.73
CA GLY A 232 -3.70 -20.76 -4.54
C GLY A 232 -3.04 -21.18 -5.87
N PRO A 233 -3.66 -22.12 -6.60
CA PRO A 233 -3.04 -22.77 -7.76
C PRO A 233 -2.89 -21.87 -9.00
N ASP A 234 -3.75 -20.85 -9.16
CA ASP A 234 -3.80 -20.02 -10.37
C ASP A 234 -3.32 -18.59 -10.09
N VAL A 235 -2.30 -18.46 -9.24
CA VAL A 235 -1.69 -17.16 -8.93
C VAL A 235 -0.18 -17.22 -9.15
N VAL A 236 0.28 -16.35 -10.03
CA VAL A 236 1.70 -16.18 -10.35
C VAL A 236 2.17 -14.78 -9.98
N LYS A 237 3.44 -14.68 -9.59
CA LYS A 237 4.17 -13.43 -9.53
C LYS A 237 5.09 -13.35 -10.75
N ILE A 238 5.00 -12.21 -11.45
CA ILE A 238 5.89 -11.86 -12.55
C ILE A 238 6.70 -10.65 -12.08
N GLY A 239 8.02 -10.77 -11.99
CA GLY A 239 8.87 -9.66 -11.57
C GLY A 239 10.22 -9.68 -12.27
N LEU A 240 11.00 -8.62 -12.03
CA LEU A 240 12.35 -8.50 -12.54
C LEU A 240 13.39 -8.46 -11.41
N THR A 241 14.60 -8.89 -11.70
CA THR A 241 15.77 -8.72 -10.84
C THR A 241 17.01 -8.42 -11.67
N ARG A 242 17.89 -7.56 -11.14
CA ARG A 242 19.19 -7.26 -11.74
C ARG A 242 20.36 -7.92 -10.99
N ARG A 243 20.07 -8.66 -9.92
CA ARG A 243 21.04 -9.43 -9.12
C ARG A 243 21.83 -10.37 -10.01
N LEU A 244 23.12 -10.56 -9.69
CA LEU A 244 23.97 -11.51 -10.43
C LEU A 244 23.38 -12.91 -10.38
N GLU A 245 22.96 -13.33 -9.18
CA GLU A 245 22.26 -14.59 -8.90
C GLU A 245 20.75 -14.35 -8.73
N PRO A 246 19.92 -14.60 -9.76
CA PRO A 246 18.48 -14.32 -9.70
C PRO A 246 17.73 -15.23 -8.71
N LEU A 247 18.24 -16.42 -8.40
CA LEU A 247 17.64 -17.34 -7.44
C LEU A 247 17.71 -16.82 -6.00
N ASP A 248 18.74 -16.05 -5.64
CA ASP A 248 18.84 -15.42 -4.32
C ASP A 248 17.68 -14.45 -4.10
N ARG A 249 17.29 -13.71 -5.14
CA ARG A 249 16.12 -12.84 -5.07
C ARG A 249 14.83 -13.62 -4.81
N VAL A 250 14.65 -14.77 -5.46
CA VAL A 250 13.47 -15.63 -5.23
C VAL A 250 13.49 -16.20 -3.81
N SER A 251 14.67 -16.57 -3.30
CA SER A 251 14.85 -17.05 -1.93
C SER A 251 14.52 -15.95 -0.89
N GLU A 252 14.98 -14.72 -1.11
CA GLU A 252 14.63 -13.56 -0.28
C GLU A 252 13.10 -13.33 -0.23
N LEU A 253 12.42 -13.45 -1.39
CA LEU A 253 10.96 -13.34 -1.50
C LEU A 253 10.24 -14.49 -0.78
N SER A 254 10.83 -15.69 -0.80
CA SER A 254 10.37 -16.90 -0.12
C SER A 254 10.61 -16.91 1.39
N GLY A 255 11.26 -15.88 1.93
CA GLY A 255 11.59 -15.77 3.36
C GLY A 255 10.34 -15.59 4.25
N ALA A 256 10.48 -14.84 5.34
CA ALA A 256 9.44 -14.72 6.39
C ALA A 256 8.09 -14.10 5.95
N SER A 257 7.92 -13.73 4.68
CA SER A 257 6.71 -13.09 4.16
C SER A 257 5.64 -14.07 3.70
N VAL A 258 6.00 -15.34 3.48
CA VAL A 258 5.08 -16.39 3.00
C VAL A 258 5.31 -17.69 3.76
N PRO A 259 4.26 -18.53 3.95
CA PRO A 259 4.35 -19.78 4.71
C PRO A 259 5.12 -20.91 4.00
N PHE A 260 5.26 -20.83 2.67
CA PHE A 260 5.94 -21.84 1.85
C PHE A 260 6.89 -21.14 0.89
N ARG A 261 7.90 -21.84 0.39
CA ARG A 261 8.78 -21.31 -0.66
C ARG A 261 8.05 -21.12 -1.99
N PHE A 262 8.55 -20.21 -2.81
CA PHE A 262 8.07 -20.06 -4.17
C PHE A 262 8.63 -21.16 -5.09
N ASP A 263 7.76 -21.72 -5.92
CA ASP A 263 8.13 -22.56 -7.05
C ASP A 263 8.56 -21.65 -8.21
N VAL A 264 9.67 -21.98 -8.86
CA VAL A 264 10.22 -21.22 -9.99
C VAL A 264 9.78 -21.86 -11.31
N HIS A 265 9.04 -21.10 -12.11
CA HIS A 265 8.58 -21.53 -13.43
C HIS A 265 9.57 -21.16 -14.52
N THR A 266 10.12 -19.95 -14.48
CA THR A 266 11.19 -19.54 -15.39
C THR A 266 11.98 -18.36 -14.83
N ILE A 267 13.24 -18.26 -15.25
CA ILE A 267 14.11 -17.12 -15.06
C ILE A 267 14.74 -16.84 -16.42
N TYR A 268 14.30 -15.74 -17.05
CA TYR A 268 14.69 -15.39 -18.40
C TYR A 268 15.55 -14.13 -18.40
N PHE A 269 16.79 -14.24 -18.89
CA PHE A 269 17.65 -13.08 -19.09
C PHE A 269 17.19 -12.26 -20.29
N SER A 270 17.12 -10.94 -20.12
CA SER A 270 16.82 -9.99 -21.19
C SER A 270 17.70 -8.75 -21.06
N GLU A 271 18.19 -8.24 -22.19
CA GLU A 271 18.89 -6.96 -22.27
C GLU A 271 17.96 -5.76 -22.00
N ASP A 272 16.65 -5.95 -22.13
CA ASP A 272 15.60 -4.99 -21.79
C ASP A 272 14.47 -5.68 -20.98
N ALA A 273 14.86 -6.22 -19.82
CA ALA A 273 13.95 -6.87 -18.88
C ALA A 273 12.83 -5.93 -18.41
N VAL A 274 13.10 -4.63 -18.32
CA VAL A 274 12.12 -3.61 -17.92
C VAL A 274 10.96 -3.53 -18.92
N THR A 275 11.26 -3.46 -20.23
CA THR A 275 10.21 -3.44 -21.26
C THR A 275 9.43 -4.75 -21.24
N LEU A 276 10.11 -5.89 -21.16
CA LEU A 276 9.49 -7.21 -21.17
C LEU A 276 8.52 -7.37 -19.99
N GLU A 277 8.95 -7.03 -18.78
CA GLU A 277 8.14 -7.09 -17.57
C GLU A 277 6.93 -6.15 -17.64
N THR A 278 7.13 -4.91 -18.07
CA THR A 278 6.02 -3.94 -18.25
C THR A 278 4.98 -4.45 -19.26
N GLN A 279 5.40 -5.11 -20.34
CA GLN A 279 4.48 -5.69 -21.32
C GLN A 279 3.67 -6.85 -20.73
N LEU A 280 4.31 -7.72 -19.93
CA LEU A 280 3.62 -8.81 -19.23
C LEU A 280 2.61 -8.25 -18.22
N HIS A 281 3.01 -7.29 -17.39
CA HIS A 281 2.12 -6.65 -16.42
C HIS A 281 0.92 -6.00 -17.10
N ARG A 282 1.13 -5.30 -18.22
CA ARG A 282 0.02 -4.71 -19.00
C ARG A 282 -0.91 -5.79 -19.56
N HIS A 283 -0.38 -6.91 -20.03
CA HIS A 283 -1.19 -8.02 -20.54
C HIS A 283 -2.07 -8.64 -19.44
N PHE A 284 -1.53 -8.80 -18.23
CA PHE A 284 -2.25 -9.40 -17.10
C PHE A 284 -2.94 -8.40 -16.17
N ALA A 285 -2.93 -7.09 -16.46
CA ALA A 285 -3.42 -6.04 -15.57
C ALA A 285 -4.88 -6.23 -15.11
N ALA A 286 -5.77 -6.62 -16.03
CA ALA A 286 -7.18 -6.91 -15.71
C ALA A 286 -7.35 -8.11 -14.77
N ARG A 287 -6.32 -8.95 -14.65
CA ARG A 287 -6.25 -10.14 -13.80
C ARG A 287 -5.31 -9.94 -12.60
N ALA A 288 -4.89 -8.71 -12.29
CA ALA A 288 -4.08 -8.45 -11.10
C ALA A 288 -4.84 -8.86 -9.83
N LEU A 289 -4.15 -9.57 -8.94
CA LEU A 289 -4.67 -10.00 -7.63
C LEU A 289 -5.00 -8.79 -6.75
N ASN A 290 -4.19 -7.73 -6.82
CA ASN A 290 -4.42 -6.48 -6.12
C ASN A 290 -4.73 -5.37 -7.13
N GLN A 291 -6.02 -5.06 -7.28
CA GLN A 291 -6.50 -3.98 -8.16
C GLN A 291 -6.33 -2.58 -7.55
N ALA A 292 -6.13 -2.48 -6.24
CA ALA A 292 -5.94 -1.20 -5.56
C ALA A 292 -4.48 -0.69 -5.63
N ASN A 293 -3.51 -1.60 -5.68
CA ASN A 293 -2.09 -1.27 -5.76
C ASN A 293 -1.41 -2.02 -6.91
N SER A 294 -1.22 -1.34 -8.03
CA SER A 294 -0.60 -1.88 -9.24
C SER A 294 0.90 -2.21 -9.11
N ARG A 295 1.55 -1.81 -8.01
CA ARG A 295 2.95 -2.18 -7.72
C ARG A 295 3.06 -3.59 -7.12
N LYS A 296 1.93 -4.26 -6.85
CA LYS A 296 1.89 -5.65 -6.38
C LYS A 296 1.65 -6.57 -7.57
N GLU A 297 2.74 -7.17 -8.04
CA GLU A 297 2.85 -7.86 -9.33
C GLU A 297 2.40 -9.32 -9.26
N PHE A 298 1.25 -9.58 -8.64
CA PHE A 298 0.62 -10.90 -8.57
C PHE A 298 -0.61 -10.91 -9.47
N PHE A 299 -0.79 -11.99 -10.24
CA PHE A 299 -1.82 -12.08 -11.26
C PHE A 299 -2.53 -13.43 -11.19
N PHE A 300 -3.84 -13.42 -11.43
CA PHE A 300 -4.64 -14.61 -11.67
C PHE A 300 -4.32 -15.16 -13.07
N ALA A 301 -3.34 -16.06 -13.12
CA ALA A 301 -2.90 -16.72 -14.33
C ALA A 301 -2.17 -18.02 -13.97
N THR A 302 -2.18 -18.97 -14.88
CA THR A 302 -1.37 -20.19 -14.79
C THR A 302 0.03 -19.94 -15.36
N PRO A 303 1.04 -20.72 -14.94
CA PRO A 303 2.37 -20.68 -15.56
C PRO A 303 2.32 -20.90 -17.08
N ALA A 304 1.46 -21.81 -17.55
CA ALA A 304 1.29 -22.08 -18.98
C ALA A 304 0.80 -20.83 -19.76
N GLU A 305 -0.15 -20.07 -19.24
CA GLU A 305 -0.58 -18.82 -19.87
C GLU A 305 0.55 -17.79 -19.93
N VAL A 306 1.35 -17.66 -18.87
CA VAL A 306 2.51 -16.75 -18.88
C VAL A 306 3.54 -17.21 -19.90
N ARG A 307 3.79 -18.52 -20.02
CA ARG A 307 4.70 -19.11 -21.01
C ARG A 307 4.30 -18.73 -22.44
N GLU A 308 3.02 -18.86 -22.79
CA GLU A 308 2.51 -18.53 -24.13
C GLU A 308 2.76 -17.06 -24.47
N VAL A 309 2.42 -16.16 -23.54
CA VAL A 309 2.64 -14.72 -23.75
C VAL A 309 4.13 -14.41 -23.84
N LEU A 310 4.95 -15.01 -22.98
CA LEU A 310 6.40 -14.81 -22.98
C LEU A 310 7.02 -15.29 -24.30
N LEU A 311 6.65 -16.49 -24.79
CA LEU A 311 7.09 -17.01 -26.09
C LEU A 311 6.74 -16.08 -27.25
N GLN A 312 5.54 -15.50 -27.26
CA GLN A 312 5.15 -14.53 -28.29
C GLN A 312 6.02 -13.25 -28.28
N LYS A 313 6.61 -12.89 -27.13
CA LYS A 313 7.48 -11.71 -27.00
C LYS A 313 8.94 -11.98 -27.30
N VAL A 314 9.46 -13.13 -26.88
CA VAL A 314 10.91 -13.43 -26.95
C VAL A 314 11.29 -14.50 -27.98
N GLY A 315 10.32 -15.19 -28.56
CA GLY A 315 10.49 -16.20 -29.61
C GLY A 315 10.95 -17.58 -29.10
N ALA A 316 11.93 -17.63 -28.19
CA ALA A 316 12.45 -18.87 -27.64
C ALA A 316 12.65 -18.80 -26.13
N LEU A 317 12.27 -19.88 -25.43
CA LEU A 317 12.51 -20.07 -24.00
C LEU A 317 13.36 -21.33 -23.81
N LEU A 318 14.48 -21.17 -23.10
CA LEU A 318 15.40 -22.27 -22.77
C LEU A 318 14.81 -23.21 -21.73
N GLU A 319 14.30 -22.66 -20.63
CA GLU A 319 13.78 -23.43 -19.51
C GLU A 319 12.47 -22.84 -19.00
N PHE A 320 11.41 -23.66 -19.01
CA PHE A 320 10.13 -23.33 -18.43
C PHE A 320 9.51 -24.57 -17.78
N ARG A 321 9.12 -24.45 -16.51
CA ARG A 321 8.37 -25.48 -15.77
C ARG A 321 6.93 -25.05 -15.63
N GLU A 322 6.01 -25.83 -16.18
CA GLU A 322 4.58 -25.53 -16.12
C GLU A 322 3.97 -25.90 -14.76
N ASP A 323 4.43 -27.00 -14.18
CA ASP A 323 3.94 -27.49 -12.90
C ASP A 323 4.71 -26.87 -11.72
N ALA A 324 3.96 -26.57 -10.65
CA ALA A 324 4.52 -26.18 -9.35
C ALA A 324 4.65 -27.43 -8.46
N ASP A 325 5.85 -27.71 -7.96
CA ASP A 325 6.11 -28.88 -7.11
C ASP A 325 5.40 -28.74 -5.76
N ALA A 326 5.32 -27.53 -5.21
CA ALA A 326 4.58 -27.19 -3.99
C ALA A 326 4.84 -28.17 -2.83
N THR A 327 6.07 -28.66 -2.69
CA THR A 327 6.41 -29.83 -1.87
C THR A 327 6.02 -29.65 -0.41
N GLU A 328 6.41 -28.52 0.21
CA GLU A 328 6.09 -28.21 1.61
C GLU A 328 4.58 -28.08 1.84
N TYR A 329 3.84 -27.53 0.86
CA TYR A 329 2.38 -27.42 0.90
C TYR A 329 1.72 -28.80 0.85
N LEU A 330 2.13 -29.68 -0.07
CA LEU A 330 1.57 -31.03 -0.22
C LEU A 330 1.88 -31.90 1.01
N GLN A 331 3.03 -31.72 1.64
CA GLN A 331 3.36 -32.38 2.90
C GLN A 331 2.49 -31.89 4.07
N SER A 332 2.06 -30.63 4.03
CA SER A 332 1.32 -29.99 5.12
C SER A 332 -0.19 -30.16 5.02
N VAL A 333 -0.75 -30.12 3.81
CA VAL A 333 -2.21 -30.02 3.57
C VAL A 333 -3.00 -31.17 4.22
N GLY A 334 -2.45 -32.38 4.25
CA GLY A 334 -3.08 -33.55 4.88
C GLY A 334 -3.14 -33.49 6.41
N ALA A 335 -2.31 -32.65 7.04
CA ALA A 335 -2.26 -32.47 8.49
C ALA A 335 -3.07 -31.26 8.98
N TRP A 336 -3.71 -30.51 8.08
CA TRP A 336 -4.48 -29.32 8.46
C TRP A 336 -5.77 -29.69 9.17
N PRO A 337 -6.20 -28.89 10.16
CA PRO A 337 -7.49 -29.09 10.80
C PRO A 337 -8.60 -28.94 9.76
N SER A 338 -9.59 -29.84 9.83
CA SER A 338 -10.81 -29.74 9.04
C SER A 338 -11.44 -28.38 9.28
N ARG A 339 -11.57 -27.56 8.22
CA ARG A 339 -12.29 -26.30 8.34
C ARG A 339 -13.79 -26.60 8.46
N PRO A 340 -14.51 -25.96 9.40
CA PRO A 340 -15.94 -26.13 9.57
C PRO A 340 -16.75 -25.62 8.37
#